data_AF-A0A2H3NR87-F1
#
_entry.id   AF-A0A2H3NR87-F1
#
_cell.length_a   1.000
_cell.length_b   1.000
_cell.length_c   1.000
_cell.angle_alpha   90.00
_cell.angle_beta   90.00
_cell.angle_gamma   90.00
#
_symmetry.space_group_name_H-M   'P 1'
#
loop_
_entity.id
_entity.type
_entity.pdbx_description
1 polymer ?
#
loop_
_entity_poly.entity_id
_entity_poly.type
_entity_poly.pdbx_seq_one_letter_code
_entity_poly.pdbx_strand_id
1 'polypeptide(L)'
;MTESTPNTDELFLILYCIIDDLYLEVAPDEVRFRNGTGRMKMTDAEIITLSIMQEGHSNDSELSFHRVVQKDYRHLFPCLISRSRYHRRRKALMGIQREMLRLLMNRLRRLAMWLAL
;
A
#
# COMPACT_ATOMS: atom_id res chain seq x y z
N MET A 1 9.71 -5.61 -28.10
CA MET A 1 8.79 -4.69 -27.39
C MET A 1 9.63 -4.03 -26.31
N THR A 2 9.97 -2.75 -26.45
CA THR A 2 10.71 -2.02 -25.41
C THR A 2 9.76 -1.81 -24.24
N GLU A 3 9.98 -2.51 -23.12
CA GLU A 3 9.28 -2.23 -21.87
C GLU A 3 9.60 -0.78 -21.47
N SER A 4 8.64 0.12 -21.65
CA SER A 4 8.71 1.45 -21.08
C SER A 4 8.55 1.33 -19.58
N THR A 5 9.42 1.98 -18.80
CA THR A 5 9.27 2.08 -17.34
C THR A 5 7.84 2.47 -16.99
N PRO A 6 7.16 1.74 -16.08
CA PRO A 6 5.79 2.05 -15.73
C PRO A 6 5.70 3.47 -15.18
N ASN A 7 4.68 4.21 -15.61
CA ASN A 7 4.42 5.54 -15.08
C ASN A 7 3.93 5.45 -13.63
N THR A 8 3.87 6.57 -12.91
CA THR A 8 3.52 6.55 -11.47
C THR A 8 2.11 6.00 -11.20
N ASP A 9 1.14 6.24 -12.10
CA ASP A 9 -0.22 5.68 -11.95
C ASP A 9 -0.19 4.15 -12.06
N GLU A 10 0.55 3.62 -13.03
CA GLU A 10 0.75 2.18 -13.19
C GLU A 10 1.44 1.59 -11.97
N LEU A 11 2.44 2.27 -11.40
CA LEU A 11 3.09 1.84 -10.15
C LEU A 11 2.11 1.80 -8.98
N PHE A 12 1.26 2.81 -8.81
CA PHE A 12 0.21 2.80 -7.78
C PHE A 12 -0.73 1.60 -7.96
N LEU A 13 -1.18 1.34 -9.18
CA LEU A 13 -2.12 0.25 -9.47
C LEU A 13 -1.48 -1.13 -9.28
N ILE A 14 -0.28 -1.35 -9.82
CA ILE A 14 0.46 -2.60 -9.66
C ILE A 14 0.69 -2.88 -8.18
N LEU A 15 1.17 -1.88 -7.44
CA LEU A 15 1.40 -2.03 -6.00
C LEU A 15 0.09 -2.28 -5.25
N TYR A 16 -1.00 -1.58 -5.60
CA TYR A 16 -2.30 -1.82 -5.00
C TYR A 16 -2.75 -3.27 -5.17
N CYS A 17 -2.70 -3.82 -6.38
CA CYS A 17 -3.07 -5.21 -6.63
C CYS A 17 -2.24 -6.19 -5.79
N ILE A 18 -0.92 -6.01 -5.75
CA ILE A 18 -0.03 -6.86 -4.94
C ILE A 18 -0.38 -6.77 -3.45
N ILE A 19 -0.66 -5.56 -2.95
CA ILE A 19 -0.99 -5.35 -1.54
C ILE A 19 -2.38 -5.90 -1.21
N ASP A 20 -3.37 -5.76 -2.08
CA ASP A 20 -4.72 -6.27 -1.88
C ASP A 20 -4.71 -7.81 -1.74
N ASP A 21 -3.99 -8.49 -2.64
CA ASP A 21 -3.79 -9.94 -2.58
C ASP A 21 -3.08 -10.38 -1.29
N LEU A 22 -1.95 -9.73 -0.95
CA LEU A 22 -1.18 -10.07 0.25
C LEU A 22 -1.91 -9.74 1.55
N TYR A 23 -2.74 -8.69 1.55
CA TYR A 23 -3.47 -8.27 2.74
C TYR A 23 -4.44 -9.36 3.20
N LEU A 24 -5.08 -10.07 2.27
CA LEU A 24 -5.98 -11.19 2.59
C LEU A 24 -5.25 -12.38 3.22
N GLU A 25 -3.96 -12.56 2.91
CA GLU A 25 -3.13 -13.62 3.49
C GLU A 25 -2.57 -13.24 4.87
N VAL A 26 -2.24 -11.96 5.06
CA VAL A 26 -1.47 -11.49 6.22
C VAL A 26 -2.34 -10.91 7.33
N ALA A 27 -3.44 -10.23 6.99
CA ALA A 27 -4.26 -9.54 7.98
C ALA A 27 -5.14 -10.54 8.75
N PRO A 28 -5.04 -10.59 10.09
CA PRO A 28 -5.95 -11.40 10.90
C PRO A 28 -7.40 -10.95 10.77
N ASP A 29 -8.34 -11.85 11.03
CA ASP A 29 -9.78 -11.58 10.95
C ASP A 29 -10.20 -10.45 11.90
N GLU A 30 -9.57 -10.33 13.06
CA GLU A 30 -9.83 -9.24 14.01
C GLU A 30 -9.46 -7.87 13.43
N VAL A 31 -8.49 -7.81 12.52
CA VAL A 31 -8.10 -6.58 11.81
C VAL A 31 -9.04 -6.34 10.63
N ARG A 32 -9.31 -7.37 9.83
CA ARG A 32 -10.16 -7.29 8.62
C ARG A 32 -11.60 -6.92 8.97
N PHE A 33 -12.15 -7.55 10.00
CA PHE A 33 -13.55 -7.42 10.41
C PHE A 33 -13.74 -6.54 11.65
N ARG A 34 -12.75 -5.69 11.97
CA ARG A 34 -12.85 -4.76 13.10
C ARG A 34 -14.09 -3.87 13.02
N ASN A 35 -14.54 -3.40 14.18
CA ASN A 35 -15.68 -2.50 14.27
C ASN A 35 -15.51 -1.28 13.37
N GLY A 36 -16.52 -1.04 12.53
CA GLY A 36 -16.55 0.10 11.62
C GLY A 36 -15.92 -0.14 10.25
N THR A 37 -15.38 -1.33 9.93
CA THR A 37 -14.83 -1.64 8.59
C THR A 37 -15.82 -1.28 7.47
N GLY A 38 -17.09 -1.66 7.56
CA GLY A 38 -18.10 -1.36 6.54
C GLY A 38 -18.45 0.13 6.36
N ARG A 39 -17.96 1.02 7.23
CA ARG A 39 -18.15 2.48 7.14
C ARG A 39 -16.87 3.20 6.70
N MET A 40 -15.78 2.46 6.49
CA MET A 40 -14.50 3.05 6.09
C MET A 40 -14.57 3.50 4.64
N LYS A 41 -14.27 4.78 4.38
CA LYS A 41 -14.24 5.32 3.02
C LYS A 41 -13.10 4.77 2.17
N MET A 42 -12.04 4.30 2.83
CA MET A 42 -10.81 3.84 2.19
C MET A 42 -10.46 2.48 2.80
N THR A 43 -10.01 1.54 2.01
CA THR A 43 -9.60 0.19 2.43
C THR A 43 -8.26 0.22 3.15
N ASP A 44 -7.89 -0.86 3.84
CA ASP A 44 -6.55 -0.96 4.42
C ASP A 44 -5.47 -1.13 3.34
N ALA A 45 -5.77 -1.86 2.28
CA ALA A 45 -4.89 -2.01 1.13
C ALA A 45 -4.52 -0.65 0.53
N GLU A 46 -5.50 0.21 0.24
CA GLU A 46 -5.23 1.58 -0.26
C GLU A 46 -4.35 2.40 0.70
N ILE A 47 -4.58 2.30 2.02
CA ILE A 47 -3.76 3.02 3.02
C ILE A 47 -2.31 2.53 3.00
N ILE A 48 -2.11 1.21 2.88
CA ILE A 48 -0.79 0.60 2.86
C ILE A 48 -0.08 0.87 1.52
N THR A 49 -0.79 0.86 0.39
CA THR A 49 -0.26 1.28 -0.91
C THR A 49 0.29 2.71 -0.84
N LEU A 50 -0.49 3.66 -0.31
CA LEU A 50 -0.03 5.04 -0.12
C LEU A 50 1.18 5.13 0.83
N SER A 51 1.18 4.34 1.90
CA SER A 51 2.28 4.29 2.87
C SER A 51 3.59 3.83 2.23
N ILE A 52 3.54 2.75 1.44
CA ILE A 52 4.72 2.20 0.75
C ILE A 52 5.18 3.15 -0.37
N MET A 53 4.26 3.75 -1.13
CA MET A 53 4.64 4.74 -2.15
C MET A 53 5.30 5.96 -1.52
N GLN A 54 4.80 6.44 -0.38
CA GLN A 54 5.43 7.53 0.36
C GLN A 54 6.88 7.18 0.75
N GLU A 55 7.07 5.98 1.31
CA GLU A 55 8.40 5.47 1.71
C GLU A 55 9.33 5.32 0.50
N GLY A 56 8.84 4.74 -0.61
CA GLY A 56 9.60 4.55 -1.85
C GLY A 56 10.02 5.86 -2.52
N HIS A 57 9.20 6.91 -2.43
CA HIS A 57 9.55 8.24 -2.91
C HIS A 57 10.55 8.99 -2.00
N SER A 58 10.99 8.40 -0.88
CA SER A 58 11.84 9.08 0.13
C SER A 58 11.25 10.42 0.59
N ASN A 59 9.93 10.54 0.64
CA ASN A 59 9.24 11.75 1.07
C ASN A 59 8.96 11.69 2.58
N ASP A 60 9.84 12.32 3.34
CA ASP A 60 9.76 12.34 4.80
C ASP A 60 8.54 13.13 5.32
N SER A 61 7.91 13.95 4.48
CA SER A 61 6.75 14.76 4.86
C SER A 61 5.44 14.12 4.43
N GLU A 62 4.75 13.48 5.38
CA GLU A 62 3.40 12.95 5.18
C GLU A 62 2.42 14.03 4.69
N LEU A 63 2.60 15.28 5.12
CA LEU A 63 1.80 16.40 4.65
C LEU A 63 2.05 16.71 3.17
N SER A 64 3.32 16.73 2.76
CA SER A 64 3.70 16.96 1.36
C SER A 64 3.16 15.85 0.48
N PHE A 65 3.41 14.60 0.84
CA PHE A 65 2.93 13.44 0.10
C PHE A 65 1.39 13.40 -0.01
N HIS A 66 0.68 13.64 1.10
CA HIS A 66 -0.79 13.65 1.07
C HIS A 66 -1.36 14.72 0.13
N ARG A 67 -0.73 15.90 0.05
CA ARG A 67 -1.12 16.96 -0.91
C ARG A 67 -0.86 16.55 -2.36
N VAL A 68 0.26 15.89 -2.64
CA VAL A 68 0.56 15.35 -3.98
C VAL A 68 -0.51 14.33 -4.38
N VAL A 69 -0.84 13.37 -3.52
CA VAL A 69 -1.90 12.39 -3.79
C VAL A 69 -3.25 13.08 -4.01
N GLN A 70 -3.58 14.08 -3.20
CA GLN A 70 -4.83 14.83 -3.33
C GLN A 70 -4.91 15.63 -4.64
N LYS A 71 -3.79 16.12 -5.15
CA LYS A 71 -3.74 16.98 -6.34
C LYS A 71 -3.62 16.15 -7.63
N ASP A 72 -2.68 15.22 -7.65
CA ASP A 72 -2.21 14.59 -8.88
C ASP A 72 -2.73 13.15 -9.03
N TYR A 73 -3.10 12.48 -7.92
CA TYR A 73 -3.51 11.06 -7.92
C TYR A 73 -4.91 10.83 -7.33
N ARG A 74 -5.74 11.88 -7.31
CA ARG A 74 -7.09 11.84 -6.73
C ARG A 74 -8.02 10.90 -7.47
N HIS A 75 -7.80 10.72 -8.78
CA HIS A 75 -8.55 9.80 -9.64
C HIS A 75 -8.31 8.33 -9.26
N LEU A 76 -7.12 7.99 -8.78
CA LEU A 76 -6.80 6.64 -8.29
C LEU A 76 -7.37 6.39 -6.88
N PHE A 77 -7.43 7.45 -6.06
CA PHE A 77 -7.93 7.38 -4.69
C PHE A 77 -9.13 8.31 -4.48
N PRO A 78 -10.29 8.08 -5.11
CA PRO A 78 -11.46 8.98 -5.09
C PRO A 78 -12.10 9.11 -3.70
N CYS A 79 -11.76 8.24 -2.76
CA CYS A 79 -12.21 8.29 -1.37
C CYS A 79 -11.12 8.70 -0.36
N LEU A 80 -10.00 9.29 -0.82
CA LEU A 80 -8.90 9.80 0.02
C LEU A 80 -9.41 10.51 1.27
N ILE A 81 -9.06 9.95 2.42
CA ILE A 81 -9.44 10.48 3.73
C ILE A 81 -8.53 11.66 4.13
N SER A 82 -8.98 12.44 5.12
CA SER A 82 -8.17 13.54 5.66
C SER A 82 -6.83 13.05 6.17
N ARG A 83 -5.77 13.85 6.02
CA ARG A 83 -4.40 13.53 6.49
C ARG A 83 -4.37 13.00 7.92
N SER A 84 -5.09 13.64 8.84
CA SER A 84 -5.14 13.19 10.25
C SER A 84 -5.73 11.78 10.43
N ARG A 85 -6.71 11.39 9.60
CA ARG A 85 -7.26 10.03 9.59
C ARG A 85 -6.32 9.05 8.90
N TYR A 86 -5.69 9.46 7.80
CA TYR A 86 -4.65 8.70 7.12
C TYR A 86 -3.51 8.36 8.08
N HIS A 87 -2.93 9.35 8.76
CA HIS A 87 -1.85 9.16 9.74
C HIS A 87 -2.19 8.08 10.80
N ARG A 88 -3.37 8.20 11.43
CA ARG A 88 -3.81 7.26 12.46
C ARG A 88 -3.96 5.84 11.91
N ARG A 89 -4.53 5.70 10.71
CA ARG A 89 -4.71 4.37 10.08
C ARG A 89 -3.40 3.77 9.63
N ARG A 90 -2.54 4.56 8.98
CA ARG A 90 -1.18 4.14 8.62
C ARG A 90 -0.45 3.61 9.84
N LYS A 91 -0.46 4.36 10.95
CA LYS A 91 0.16 3.92 12.22
C LYS A 91 -0.41 2.60 12.74
N ALA A 92 -1.74 2.43 12.70
CA ALA A 92 -2.40 1.20 13.13
C ALA A 92 -2.04 -0.01 12.24
N LEU A 93 -1.75 0.22 10.95
CA LEU A 93 -1.46 -0.82 9.96
C LEU A 93 0.03 -1.12 9.78
N MET A 94 0.94 -0.41 10.46
CA MET A 94 2.40 -0.62 10.32
C MET A 94 2.85 -2.05 10.63
N GLY A 95 2.16 -2.76 11.52
CA GLY A 95 2.44 -4.17 11.79
C GLY A 95 2.14 -5.05 10.57
N ILE A 96 0.95 -4.87 9.99
CA ILE A 96 0.50 -5.60 8.80
C ILE A 96 1.37 -5.28 7.58
N GLN A 97 1.68 -4.00 7.35
CA GLN A 97 2.58 -3.58 6.27
C GLN A 97 3.95 -4.27 6.35
N ARG A 98 4.55 -4.30 7.56
CA ARG A 98 5.85 -4.96 7.76
C ARG A 98 5.79 -6.45 7.46
N GLU A 99 4.74 -7.14 7.91
CA GLU A 99 4.59 -8.57 7.65
C GLU A 99 4.34 -8.88 6.17
N MET A 100 3.56 -8.04 5.46
CA MET A 100 3.39 -8.17 4.01
C MET A 100 4.71 -8.00 3.25
N LEU A 101 5.50 -6.98 3.58
CA LEU A 101 6.82 -6.78 2.97
C LEU A 101 7.77 -7.95 3.27
N ARG A 102 7.72 -8.50 4.50
CA ARG A 102 8.48 -9.70 4.87
C ARG A 102 8.08 -10.91 4.04
N LEU A 103 6.77 -11.14 3.85
CA LEU A 103 6.25 -12.24 3.04
C LEU A 103 6.65 -12.11 1.57
N LEU A 104 6.51 -10.91 1.00
CA LEU A 104 6.92 -10.60 -0.38
C LEU A 104 8.42 -10.86 -0.59
N MET A 105 9.26 -10.34 0.31
CA MET A 105 10.71 -10.56 0.26
C MET A 105 11.07 -12.05 0.37
N ASN A 106 10.36 -12.81 1.21
CA ASN A 106 10.54 -14.26 1.30
C ASN A 106 10.15 -14.99 0.01
N ARG A 107 9.07 -14.56 -0.66
CA ARG A 107 8.64 -15.12 -1.96
C ARG A 107 9.70 -14.84 -3.03
N LEU A 108 10.16 -13.59 -3.14
CA LEU A 108 11.22 -13.18 -4.06
C LEU A 108 12.52 -13.97 -3.82
N ARG A 109 12.93 -14.11 -2.55
CA ARG A 109 14.11 -14.91 -2.18
C ARG A 109 13.99 -16.36 -2.66
N ARG A 110 12.81 -16.99 -2.51
CA ARG A 110 12.58 -18.35 -3.02
C ARG A 110 12.74 -18.42 -4.52
N LEU A 111 12.08 -17.52 -5.26
CA LEU A 111 12.19 -17.49 -6.73
C LEU A 111 13.64 -17.27 -7.19
N ALA A 112 14.37 -16.37 -6.53
CA ALA A 112 15.78 -16.14 -6.83
C ALA A 112 16.65 -17.39 -6.58
N MET A 113 16.38 -18.15 -5.50
CA MET A 113 17.06 -19.43 -5.26
C MET A 113 16.75 -20.46 -6.37
N TRP A 114 15.52 -20.51 -6.87
CA TRP A 114 15.15 -21.37 -8.00
C TRP A 114 15.87 -21.03 -9.30
N LEU A 115 16.11 -19.74 -9.57
CA LEU A 115 16.83 -19.29 -10.77
C LEU A 115 18.35 -19.54 -10.71
N ALA A 116 18.90 -19.76 -9.51
CA ALA A 116 20.32 -19.98 -9.29
C ALA A 116 20.73 -21.47 -9.32
N LEU A 117 19.78 -22.37 -9.54
CA LEU A 117 19.94 -23.82 -9.70
C LEU A 117 19.79 -24.22 -11.18
#